data_AF-A0A7S2PTY0-F1
#
_entry.id   AF-A0A7S2PTY0-F1
#
_cell.length_a   1.000
_cell.length_b   1.000
_cell.length_c   1.000
_cell.angle_alpha   90.00
_cell.angle_beta   90.00
_cell.angle_gamma   90.00
#
_symmetry.space_group_name_H-M   'P 1'
#
loop_
_entity.id
_entity.type
_entity.pdbx_description
1 polymer ?
#
loop_
_entity_poly.entity_id
_entity_poly.type
_entity_poly.pdbx_seq_one_letter_code
_entity_poly.pdbx_strand_id
1 'polypeptide(L)'
;ILFFSAVPQTMLMHMHADIYMPKLCTNVGIQAFYDDHHKLMFQICHHAMAEASFLGGQDVFLGGTNATTIYYTMDDRCAYEGSAFGRKTSVPGFYRSEASRQSVSPDSWLAEMALWCDWKHRG
;
A
#
# COMPACT_ATOMS: atom_id res chain seq x y z
N ILE A 1 3.29 -21.09 9.57
CA ILE A 1 4.75 -21.24 9.35
C ILE A 1 5.42 -21.30 10.72
N LEU A 2 5.86 -22.49 11.17
CA LEU A 2 6.44 -22.70 12.51
C LEU A 2 7.93 -22.33 12.60
N PHE A 3 8.54 -21.98 11.46
CA PHE A 3 9.97 -21.67 11.40
C PHE A 3 10.29 -20.37 12.17
N PHE A 4 9.48 -19.33 12.00
CA PHE A 4 9.75 -18.02 12.60
C PHE A 4 9.51 -17.97 14.12
N SER A 5 8.73 -18.90 14.70
CA SER A 5 8.51 -18.93 16.16
C SER A 5 9.74 -19.38 16.95
N ALA A 6 10.73 -19.99 16.30
CA ALA A 6 11.99 -20.39 16.94
C ALA A 6 13.12 -19.36 16.77
N VAL A 7 12.92 -18.34 15.93
CA VAL A 7 13.93 -17.32 15.64
C VAL A 7 13.89 -16.24 16.73
N PRO A 8 15.04 -15.83 17.30
CA PRO A 8 15.07 -14.72 18.25
C PRO A 8 14.47 -13.44 17.66
N GLN A 9 13.69 -12.72 18.46
CA GLN A 9 12.99 -11.52 18.00
C GLN A 9 13.92 -10.46 17.42
N THR A 10 15.11 -10.28 18.00
CA THR A 10 16.12 -9.35 17.48
C THR A 10 16.55 -9.71 16.06
N MET A 11 16.70 -10.99 15.75
CA MET A 11 17.05 -11.47 14.41
C MET A 11 15.91 -11.25 13.42
N LEU A 12 14.65 -11.49 13.83
CA LEU A 12 13.48 -11.17 13.01
C LEU A 12 13.37 -9.68 12.70
N MET A 13 13.66 -8.82 13.67
CA MET A 13 13.68 -7.37 13.47
C MET A 13 14.71 -6.96 12.43
N HIS A 14 15.94 -7.50 12.49
CA HIS A 14 16.97 -7.24 11.48
C HIS A 14 16.56 -7.76 10.10
N MET A 15 16.02 -8.97 10.01
CA MET A 15 15.51 -9.51 8.74
C MET A 15 14.40 -8.63 8.14
N HIS A 16 13.44 -8.18 8.96
CA HIS A 16 12.40 -7.25 8.50
C HIS A 16 13.00 -5.94 8.00
N ALA A 17 13.98 -5.37 8.71
CA ALA A 17 14.63 -4.15 8.28
C ALA A 17 15.38 -4.35 6.95
N ASP A 18 16.15 -5.42 6.81
CA ASP A 18 16.91 -5.72 5.59
C ASP A 18 15.99 -5.88 4.37
N ILE A 19 14.82 -6.51 4.58
CA ILE A 19 13.85 -6.74 3.50
C ILE A 19 13.03 -5.49 3.20
N TYR A 20 12.46 -4.83 4.21
CA TYR A 20 11.42 -3.81 4.00
C TYR A 20 11.93 -2.37 4.09
N MET A 21 12.97 -2.08 4.88
CA MET A 21 13.44 -0.70 5.08
C MET A 21 13.85 0.00 3.78
N PRO A 22 14.58 -0.64 2.83
CA PRO A 22 14.94 0.01 1.57
C PRO A 22 13.71 0.47 0.76
N LYS A 23 12.59 -0.26 0.85
CA LYS A 23 11.34 0.07 0.15
C LYS A 23 10.58 1.13 0.92
N LEU A 24 10.52 1.02 2.24
CA LEU A 24 9.89 1.99 3.13
C LEU A 24 10.51 3.39 2.96
N CYS A 25 11.84 3.45 2.85
CA CYS A 25 12.64 4.65 2.61
C CYS A 25 12.50 5.25 1.19
N THR A 26 11.77 4.61 0.27
CA THR A 26 11.42 5.26 -1.01
C THR A 26 10.41 6.38 -0.81
N ASN A 27 9.61 6.33 0.27
CA ASN A 27 8.75 7.43 0.66
C ASN A 27 9.57 8.55 1.31
N VAL A 28 9.50 9.75 0.76
CA VAL A 28 10.29 10.90 1.23
C VAL A 28 9.99 11.26 2.69
N GLY A 29 8.72 11.17 3.10
CA GLY A 29 8.32 11.45 4.48
C GLY A 29 8.90 10.43 5.45
N ILE A 30 8.91 9.16 5.07
CA ILE A 30 9.50 8.09 5.90
C ILE A 30 11.02 8.18 5.93
N GLN A 31 11.68 8.48 4.80
CA GLN A 31 13.12 8.67 4.75
C GLN A 31 13.58 9.78 5.69
N ALA A 32 12.92 10.95 5.65
CA ALA A 32 13.24 12.05 6.55
C ALA A 32 13.10 11.64 8.03
N PHE A 33 12.07 10.86 8.37
CA PHE A 33 11.88 10.36 9.72
C PHE A 33 12.92 9.30 10.13
N TYR A 34 13.37 8.46 9.19
CA TYR A 34 14.40 7.46 9.42
C TYR A 34 15.73 8.11 9.84
N ASP A 35 16.11 9.20 9.16
CA ASP A 35 17.37 9.91 9.41
C ASP A 35 17.42 10.49 10.84
N ASP A 36 16.29 10.95 11.37
CA ASP A 36 16.18 11.48 12.74
C ASP A 36 15.97 10.38 13.80
N HIS A 37 15.26 9.29 13.45
CA HIS A 37 14.72 8.34 14.42
C HIS A 37 14.89 6.85 14.01
N HIS A 38 16.10 6.46 13.61
CA HIS A 38 16.41 5.09 13.14
C HIS A 38 15.87 3.95 14.02
N LYS A 39 15.99 4.03 15.35
CA LYS A 39 15.53 2.94 16.25
C LYS A 39 14.01 2.76 16.22
N LEU A 40 13.28 3.87 16.20
CA LEU A 40 11.83 3.86 16.14
C LEU A 40 11.37 3.37 14.76
N MET A 41 12.03 3.81 13.69
CA MET A 41 11.71 3.31 12.36
C MET A 41 11.99 1.81 12.22
N PHE A 42 13.03 1.28 12.85
CA PHE A 42 13.26 -0.17 12.95
C PHE A 42 12.09 -0.92 13.61
N GLN A 43 11.53 -0.35 14.68
CA GLN A 43 10.35 -0.92 15.35
C GLN A 43 9.10 -0.83 14.46
N ILE A 44 8.87 0.32 13.82
CA ILE A 44 7.77 0.52 12.87
C ILE A 44 7.88 -0.49 11.73
N CYS A 45 9.05 -0.61 11.11
CA CYS A 45 9.31 -1.57 10.05
C CYS A 45 9.04 -3.01 10.51
N HIS A 46 9.44 -3.38 11.73
CA HIS A 46 9.19 -4.72 12.24
C HIS A 46 7.70 -5.01 12.49
N HIS A 47 6.95 -4.05 13.03
CA HIS A 47 5.56 -4.25 13.46
C HIS A 47 4.51 -3.93 12.40
N ALA A 48 4.76 -2.95 11.53
CA ALA A 48 3.79 -2.44 10.58
C ALA A 48 3.92 -3.05 9.18
N MET A 49 5.13 -3.51 8.80
CA MET A 49 5.34 -4.07 7.46
C MET A 49 4.95 -5.54 7.39
N ALA A 50 4.19 -5.87 6.37
CA ALA A 50 3.87 -7.22 5.97
C ALA A 50 3.77 -7.30 4.45
N GLU A 51 4.10 -8.47 3.91
CA GLU A 51 3.88 -8.76 2.50
C GLU A 51 2.44 -9.24 2.30
N ALA A 52 1.79 -8.73 1.26
CA ALA A 52 0.47 -9.19 0.82
C ALA A 52 0.51 -9.45 -0.68
N SER A 53 -0.03 -10.58 -1.11
CA SER A 53 -0.14 -10.95 -2.51
C SER A 53 -1.61 -10.97 -2.92
N PHE A 54 -1.90 -10.40 -4.08
CA PHE A 54 -3.24 -10.32 -4.65
C PHE A 54 -3.27 -11.03 -5.99
N LEU A 55 -4.37 -11.73 -6.27
CA LEU A 55 -4.55 -12.34 -7.59
C LEU A 55 -4.98 -11.28 -8.62
N GLY A 56 -4.67 -11.50 -9.89
CA GLY A 56 -5.16 -10.65 -10.97
C GLY A 56 -6.69 -10.54 -10.96
N GLY A 57 -7.20 -9.32 -10.95
CA GLY A 57 -8.64 -9.02 -10.86
C GLY A 57 -9.20 -8.99 -9.43
N GLN A 58 -8.38 -9.19 -8.40
CA GLN A 58 -8.77 -8.97 -7.02
C GLN A 58 -8.64 -7.49 -6.63
N ASP A 59 -9.65 -6.95 -5.96
CA ASP A 59 -9.59 -5.61 -5.41
C ASP A 59 -8.65 -5.57 -4.19
N VAL A 60 -7.66 -4.67 -4.22
CA VAL A 60 -6.75 -4.42 -3.09
C VAL A 60 -7.47 -3.65 -1.97
N PHE A 61 -8.32 -2.69 -2.36
CA PHE A 61 -9.22 -1.95 -1.47
C PHE A 61 -10.50 -1.58 -2.23
N LEU A 62 -11.58 -1.38 -1.48
CA LEU A 62 -12.90 -1.07 -2.04
C LEU A 62 -13.23 0.41 -1.90
N GLY A 63 -13.88 0.99 -2.91
CA GLY A 63 -14.41 2.35 -2.82
C GLY A 63 -15.38 2.51 -1.64
N GLY A 64 -15.23 3.60 -0.88
CA GLY A 64 -16.06 3.96 0.26
C GLY A 64 -15.59 3.38 1.60
N THR A 65 -14.62 2.46 1.62
CA THR A 65 -14.06 1.94 2.88
C THR A 65 -13.03 2.91 3.45
N ASN A 66 -12.89 2.91 4.78
CA ASN A 66 -11.83 3.67 5.44
C ASN A 66 -10.48 3.07 5.06
N ALA A 67 -9.54 3.93 4.68
CA ALA A 67 -8.17 3.54 4.39
C ALA A 67 -7.38 3.45 5.69
N THR A 68 -7.04 2.23 6.08
CA THR A 68 -6.27 1.94 7.30
C THR A 68 -4.84 1.52 7.01
N THR A 69 -4.52 1.30 5.74
CA THR A 69 -3.28 0.66 5.31
C THR A 69 -2.77 1.33 4.03
N ILE A 70 -1.46 1.52 3.96
CA ILE A 70 -0.74 1.92 2.75
C ILE A 70 -0.16 0.69 2.06
N TYR A 71 0.00 0.76 0.74
CA TYR A 71 0.62 -0.33 -0.01
C TYR A 71 1.77 0.20 -0.85
N TYR A 72 2.80 -0.62 -1.00
CA TYR A 72 3.92 -0.40 -1.91
C TYR A 72 3.91 -1.51 -2.95
N THR A 73 3.87 -1.16 -4.24
CA THR A 73 3.81 -2.13 -5.34
C THR A 73 5.19 -2.71 -5.65
N MET A 74 5.33 -4.04 -5.63
CA MET A 74 6.61 -4.72 -5.90
C MET A 74 6.73 -5.16 -7.37
N ASP A 75 5.91 -6.10 -7.84
CA ASP A 75 6.21 -6.85 -9.09
C ASP A 75 5.13 -6.76 -10.18
N ASP A 76 4.09 -5.93 -10.01
CA ASP A 76 3.03 -5.82 -11.02
C ASP A 76 2.33 -4.46 -11.03
N ARG A 77 1.51 -4.23 -12.07
CA ARG A 77 0.74 -2.99 -12.22
C ARG A 77 -0.60 -3.10 -11.50
N CYS A 78 -0.87 -2.16 -10.61
CA CYS A 78 -2.22 -1.91 -10.11
C CYS A 78 -2.92 -0.86 -10.97
N ALA A 79 -4.24 -0.76 -10.90
CA ALA A 79 -4.98 0.33 -11.51
C ALA A 79 -6.07 0.82 -10.57
N TYR A 80 -6.21 2.13 -10.43
CA TYR A 80 -7.37 2.73 -9.79
C TYR A 80 -8.55 2.66 -10.74
N GLU A 81 -9.60 1.94 -10.34
CA GLU A 81 -10.86 1.91 -11.06
C GLU A 81 -11.80 2.96 -10.49
N GLY A 82 -11.71 4.18 -11.02
CA GLY A 82 -12.61 5.27 -10.64
C GLY A 82 -14.07 4.80 -10.62
N SER A 83 -14.68 4.80 -9.43
CA SER A 83 -16.12 4.62 -9.33
C SER A 83 -16.77 5.86 -9.93
N ALA A 84 -17.70 5.69 -10.87
CA ALA A 84 -18.47 6.79 -11.46
C ALA A 84 -19.50 7.36 -10.45
N PHE A 85 -19.11 7.52 -9.18
CA PHE A 85 -19.89 8.23 -8.16
C PHE A 85 -19.83 9.72 -8.47
N GLY A 86 -20.56 10.15 -9.50
CA GLY A 86 -20.62 11.57 -9.84
C GLY A 86 -21.35 11.91 -11.13
N ARG A 87 -21.56 10.97 -12.04
CA ARG A 87 -22.45 11.20 -13.19
C ARG A 87 -23.44 10.06 -13.30
N LYS A 88 -24.59 10.24 -12.64
CA LYS A 88 -25.87 9.71 -13.14
C LYS A 88 -26.17 10.37 -14.48
N THR A 89 -25.35 10.14 -15.51
CA THR A 89 -25.85 10.26 -16.87
C THR A 89 -26.67 9.01 -17.07
N SER A 90 -27.97 9.19 -16.99
CA SER A 90 -29.05 8.22 -17.15
C SER A 90 -29.11 7.63 -18.57
N VAL A 91 -27.95 7.23 -19.13
CA VAL A 91 -27.85 6.60 -20.43
C VAL A 91 -27.48 5.13 -20.20
N PRO A 92 -28.46 4.22 -20.26
CA PRO A 92 -28.18 2.79 -20.25
C PRO A 92 -27.38 2.46 -21.52
N GLY A 93 -26.14 2.01 -21.39
CA GLY A 93 -25.37 1.47 -22.53
C GLY A 93 -23.97 2.05 -22.78
N PHE A 94 -23.48 3.01 -22.00
CA PHE A 94 -22.06 3.40 -22.12
C PHE A 94 -21.18 2.54 -21.21
N TYR A 95 -20.53 1.57 -21.85
CA TYR A 95 -19.39 0.82 -21.31
C TYR A 95 -18.39 1.78 -20.66
N ARG A 96 -17.94 1.43 -19.45
CA ARG A 96 -16.83 2.10 -18.74
C ARG A 96 -15.69 2.33 -19.74
N SER A 97 -15.41 3.59 -20.08
CA SER A 97 -14.29 3.89 -20.97
C SER A 97 -12.99 3.51 -20.25
N GLU A 98 -12.16 2.67 -20.87
CA GLU A 98 -10.80 2.35 -20.39
C GLU A 98 -9.95 3.60 -20.12
N ALA A 99 -10.33 4.75 -20.69
CA ALA A 99 -9.65 6.03 -20.51
C ALA A 99 -9.67 6.58 -19.07
N SER A 100 -10.44 6.02 -18.14
CA SER A 100 -10.45 6.45 -16.73
C SER A 100 -9.61 5.58 -15.79
N ARG A 101 -8.91 4.55 -16.29
CA ARG A 101 -8.03 3.73 -15.46
C ARG A 101 -6.68 4.42 -15.30
N GLN A 102 -6.34 4.79 -14.07
CA GLN A 102 -5.00 5.25 -13.75
C GLN A 102 -4.15 4.04 -13.36
N SER A 103 -3.25 3.62 -14.24
CA SER A 103 -2.27 2.58 -13.93
C SER A 103 -1.26 3.11 -12.92
N VAL A 104 -0.83 2.21 -12.05
CA VAL A 104 0.21 2.44 -11.05
C VAL A 104 1.37 1.55 -11.42
N SER A 105 2.54 2.16 -11.56
CA SER A 105 3.79 1.47 -11.83
C SER A 105 4.21 0.59 -10.65
N PRO A 106 5.09 -0.38 -10.87
CA PRO A 106 5.91 -0.93 -9.79
C PRO A 106 6.64 0.19 -9.03
N ASP A 107 7.07 -0.12 -7.81
CA ASP A 107 7.80 0.79 -6.93
C ASP A 107 7.04 2.08 -6.60
N SER A 108 5.72 1.99 -6.48
CA SER A 108 4.85 3.14 -6.24
C SER A 108 3.99 2.95 -5.00
N TRP A 109 3.70 4.06 -4.32
CA TRP A 109 2.86 4.08 -3.14
C TRP A 109 1.38 4.22 -3.50
N LEU A 110 0.56 3.39 -2.88
CA LEU A 110 -0.90 3.42 -2.96
C LEU A 110 -1.47 3.86 -1.62
N ALA A 111 -2.52 4.68 -1.68
CA ALA A 111 -3.28 5.11 -0.51
C ALA A 111 -2.44 5.81 0.58
N GLU A 112 -1.35 6.47 0.21
CA GLU A 112 -0.42 7.16 1.14
C GLU A 112 -1.14 8.09 2.13
N MET A 113 -2.23 8.73 1.71
CA MET A 113 -3.06 9.60 2.55
C MET A 113 -3.55 8.92 3.84
N ALA A 114 -3.66 7.59 3.86
CA ALA A 114 -4.04 6.82 5.05
C ALA A 114 -3.06 6.99 6.22
N LEU A 115 -1.81 7.44 5.98
CA LEU A 115 -0.87 7.78 7.05
C LEU A 115 -1.21 9.09 7.77
N TRP A 116 -1.84 10.03 7.07
CA TRP A 116 -1.89 11.43 7.49
C TRP A 116 -3.28 11.88 7.94
N CYS A 117 -4.33 11.23 7.46
CA CYS A 117 -5.70 11.58 7.80
C CYS A 117 -6.67 10.40 7.68
N ASP A 118 -7.85 10.57 8.27
CA ASP A 118 -8.99 9.67 8.08
C ASP A 118 -9.46 9.73 6.62
N TRP A 119 -8.92 8.83 5.80
CA TRP A 119 -9.19 8.79 4.37
C TRP A 119 -10.19 7.68 4.03
N LYS A 120 -10.99 7.87 2.97
CA LYS A 120 -11.82 6.82 2.38
C LYS A 120 -11.39 6.53 0.95
N HIS A 121 -11.16 5.25 0.64
CA HIS A 121 -10.79 4.82 -0.70
C HIS A 121 -11.87 5.21 -1.72
N ARG A 122 -11.47 5.54 -2.96
CA ARG A 122 -12.41 5.95 -4.02
C ARG A 122 -12.61 4.90 -5.11
N GLY A 123 -11.98 3.74 -4.96
CA GLY A 123 -11.81 2.74 -6.02
C GLY A 123 -10.55 3.03 -6.79
#